data_AF-A0A2V9PXN0-F1
#
_entry.id   AF-A0A2V9PXN0-F1
#
_cell.length_a   1.000
_cell.length_b   1.000
_cell.length_c   1.000
_cell.angle_alpha   90.00
_cell.angle_beta   90.00
_cell.angle_gamma   90.00
#
_symmetry.space_group_name_H-M   'P 1'
#
loop_
_entity.id
_entity.type
_entity.pdbx_description
1 polymer ?
#
loop_
_entity_poly.entity_id
_entity_poly.type
_entity_poly.pdbx_seq_one_letter_code
_entity_poly.pdbx_strand_id
1 'polypeptide(L)'
;MTYYEYRVPRCQRIKTNGTQCGSPALRNGEYCYFHYRWRMTTVDLSHSAHHVTTEFVLPVLEDADSIQITLGQIMRMIVCRQVDTKSAGLLLYGLQIASANLRRTRFEPYHKDVTVDLFRVPERIIGDEAWSPSDFKDAHVGNVGRAPTPANQPSPAAPSAAKESCVVATLP
;
A
#
# COMPACT_ATOMS: atom_id res chain seq x y z
N MET A 1 21.52 -29.23 3.22
CA MET A 1 20.24 -29.01 2.52
C MET A 1 20.10 -27.53 2.26
N THR A 2 20.48 -27.07 1.07
CA THR A 2 20.24 -25.69 0.64
C THR A 2 18.76 -25.58 0.30
N TYR A 3 17.96 -25.04 1.20
CA TYR A 3 16.62 -24.59 0.83
C TYR A 3 16.81 -23.55 -0.26
N TYR A 4 16.49 -23.90 -1.51
CA TYR A 4 16.32 -22.91 -2.56
C TYR A 4 15.20 -21.99 -2.08
N GLU A 5 15.58 -20.84 -1.55
CA GLU A 5 14.66 -19.82 -1.08
C GLU A 5 14.06 -19.16 -2.33
N TYR A 6 13.04 -19.81 -2.89
CA TYR A 6 12.26 -19.26 -3.99
C TYR A 6 11.60 -17.97 -3.52
N ARG A 7 12.22 -16.83 -3.86
CA ARG A 7 11.68 -15.52 -3.52
C ARG A 7 10.55 -15.19 -4.49
N VAL A 8 9.33 -15.56 -4.10
CA VAL A 8 8.11 -15.19 -4.83
C VAL A 8 7.92 -13.68 -4.71
N PRO A 9 7.94 -12.93 -5.84
CA PRO A 9 7.70 -11.49 -5.83
C PRO A 9 6.36 -11.17 -5.17
N ARG A 10 6.37 -10.19 -4.26
CA ARG A 10 5.17 -9.75 -3.52
C ARG A 10 4.65 -8.45 -4.10
N CYS A 11 3.34 -8.27 -4.04
CA CYS A 11 2.68 -7.02 -4.36
C CYS A 11 3.31 -5.87 -3.54
N GLN A 12 3.74 -4.81 -4.22
CA GLN A 12 4.41 -3.67 -3.61
C GLN A 12 3.45 -2.64 -3.01
N ARG A 13 2.13 -2.87 -3.10
CA ARG A 13 1.13 -1.98 -2.50
C ARG A 13 1.17 -2.06 -0.98
N ILE A 14 1.29 -0.89 -0.35
CA ILE A 14 1.09 -0.67 1.09
C ILE A 14 -0.38 -0.30 1.32
N LYS A 15 -1.02 -1.00 2.25
CA LYS A 15 -2.38 -0.77 2.70
C LYS A 15 -2.48 0.50 3.54
N THR A 16 -3.71 0.91 3.84
CA THR A 16 -3.95 2.13 4.62
C THR A 16 -3.39 2.02 6.05
N ASN A 17 -3.39 0.81 6.61
CA ASN A 17 -2.83 0.52 7.93
C ASN A 17 -1.30 0.36 7.96
N GLY A 18 -0.61 0.59 6.83
CA GLY A 18 0.84 0.50 6.73
C GLY A 18 1.39 -0.90 6.48
N THR A 19 0.56 -1.94 6.41
CA THR A 19 1.03 -3.29 6.07
C THR A 19 1.19 -3.47 4.56
N GLN A 20 2.11 -4.35 4.15
CA GLN A 20 2.21 -4.76 2.75
C GLN A 20 1.07 -5.73 2.41
N CYS A 21 0.53 -5.66 1.19
CA CYS A 21 -0.53 -6.56 0.71
C CYS A 21 -0.21 -8.06 0.87
N GLY A 22 1.07 -8.47 0.76
CA GLY A 22 1.53 -9.85 0.95
C GLY A 22 1.13 -10.85 -0.14
N SER A 23 0.18 -10.51 -1.01
CA SER A 23 -0.21 -11.32 -2.17
C SER A 23 0.93 -11.43 -3.19
N PRO A 24 1.07 -12.56 -3.90
CA PRO A 24 2.01 -12.67 -5.01
C PRO A 24 1.74 -11.59 -6.08
N ALA A 25 2.80 -10.99 -6.60
CA ALA A 25 2.67 -10.07 -7.73
C ALA A 25 2.39 -10.87 -9.02
N LEU A 26 1.75 -10.24 -9.99
CA LEU A 26 1.66 -10.80 -11.35
C LEU A 26 3.06 -11.02 -11.92
N ARG A 27 3.19 -11.99 -12.82
CA ARG A 27 4.46 -12.32 -13.47
C ARG A 27 5.00 -11.07 -14.16
N ASN A 28 6.24 -10.72 -13.87
CA ASN A 28 6.91 -9.51 -14.36
C ASN A 28 6.19 -8.19 -13.98
N GLY A 29 5.35 -8.21 -12.94
CA GLY A 29 4.61 -7.05 -12.45
C GLY A 29 4.94 -6.71 -10.99
N GLU A 30 4.54 -5.51 -10.58
CA GLU A 30 4.76 -5.01 -9.21
C GLU A 30 3.57 -5.26 -8.29
N TYR A 31 2.38 -5.53 -8.86
CA TYR A 31 1.11 -5.61 -8.14
C TYR A 31 0.50 -7.00 -8.28
N CYS A 32 -0.26 -7.42 -7.26
CA CYS A 32 -1.14 -8.58 -7.38
C CYS A 32 -2.29 -8.29 -8.36
N TYR A 33 -3.00 -9.33 -8.79
CA TYR A 33 -4.13 -9.18 -9.72
C TYR A 33 -5.17 -8.15 -9.23
N PHE A 34 -5.50 -8.15 -7.94
CA PHE A 34 -6.45 -7.20 -7.36
C PHE A 34 -5.98 -5.75 -7.48
N HIS A 35 -4.78 -5.41 -6.99
CA HIS A 35 -4.26 -4.04 -7.05
C HIS A 35 -3.91 -3.60 -8.47
N TYR A 36 -3.50 -4.52 -9.34
CA TYR A 36 -3.35 -4.27 -10.78
C TYR A 36 -4.68 -3.85 -11.41
N ARG A 37 -5.74 -4.63 -11.18
CA ARG A 37 -7.07 -4.31 -11.72
C ARG A 37 -7.64 -3.02 -11.14
N TRP A 38 -7.49 -2.81 -9.85
CA TRP A 38 -7.94 -1.56 -9.21
C TRP A 38 -7.31 -0.33 -9.85
N ARG A 39 -5.99 -0.37 -10.08
CA ARG A 39 -5.25 0.72 -10.73
C ARG A 39 -5.71 0.97 -12.16
N MET A 40 -6.12 -0.08 -12.88
CA MET A 40 -6.67 0.06 -14.24
C MET A 40 -8.10 0.60 -14.26
N THR A 41 -8.87 0.40 -13.19
CA THR A 41 -10.26 0.87 -13.08
C THR A 41 -10.41 2.28 -12.54
N THR A 42 -9.32 3.02 -12.30
CA THR A 42 -9.41 4.41 -11.84
C THR A 42 -10.14 5.23 -12.90
N VAL A 43 -11.35 5.66 -12.57
CA VAL A 43 -12.17 6.50 -13.45
C VAL A 43 -11.54 7.87 -13.52
N ASP A 44 -11.27 8.34 -14.73
CA ASP A 44 -10.85 9.72 -14.93
C ASP A 44 -12.07 10.64 -14.70
N LEU A 45 -12.10 11.28 -13.54
CA LEU A 45 -13.15 12.22 -13.15
C LEU A 45 -12.91 13.64 -13.69
N SER A 46 -11.81 13.89 -14.43
CA SER A 46 -11.45 15.21 -14.93
C SER A 46 -12.46 15.76 -15.96
N HIS A 47 -13.18 14.88 -16.64
CA HIS A 47 -14.21 15.23 -17.63
C HIS A 47 -15.64 15.27 -17.09
N SER A 48 -15.83 15.12 -15.77
CA SER A 48 -17.17 15.21 -15.19
C SER A 48 -17.70 16.65 -15.28
N ALA A 49 -18.93 16.81 -15.78
CA ALA A 49 -19.56 18.13 -16.03
C ALA A 49 -19.79 18.96 -14.75
N HIS A 50 -19.74 18.31 -13.59
CA HIS A 50 -19.55 18.96 -12.31
C HIS A 50 -18.07 18.93 -12.01
N HIS A 51 -17.47 20.08 -11.72
CA HIS A 51 -16.16 20.18 -11.08
C HIS A 51 -16.21 19.42 -9.74
N VAL A 52 -16.16 18.09 -9.78
CA VAL A 52 -15.82 17.26 -8.65
C VAL A 52 -14.45 17.76 -8.30
N THR A 53 -14.38 18.45 -7.16
CA THR A 53 -13.13 18.99 -6.66
C THR A 53 -12.10 17.88 -6.78
N THR A 54 -10.95 18.21 -7.35
CA THR A 54 -9.78 17.33 -7.55
C THR A 54 -9.22 16.77 -6.21
N GLU A 55 -9.97 16.91 -5.12
CA GLU A 55 -9.58 16.67 -3.73
C GLU A 55 -10.16 15.39 -3.13
N PHE A 56 -11.23 14.82 -3.72
CA PHE A 56 -11.81 13.57 -3.19
C PHE A 56 -11.37 12.35 -3.99
N VAL A 57 -10.26 11.74 -3.54
CA VAL A 57 -9.80 10.43 -4.04
C VAL A 57 -10.17 9.36 -3.02
N LEU A 58 -11.13 8.51 -3.38
CA LEU A 58 -11.52 7.37 -2.55
C LEU A 58 -10.37 6.33 -2.53
N PRO A 59 -9.85 5.96 -1.35
CA PRO A 59 -8.88 4.88 -1.26
C PRO A 59 -9.52 3.53 -1.61
N VAL A 60 -8.68 2.51 -1.80
CA VAL A 60 -9.17 1.13 -1.85
C VAL A 60 -9.77 0.78 -0.49
N LEU A 61 -11.03 0.39 -0.45
CA LEU A 61 -11.71 -0.01 0.79
C LEU A 61 -11.41 -1.48 1.14
N GLU A 62 -10.12 -1.79 1.31
CA GLU A 62 -9.59 -3.16 1.50
C GLU A 62 -9.41 -3.56 2.98
N ASP A 63 -9.57 -2.63 3.91
CA ASP A 63 -9.43 -2.86 5.35
C ASP A 63 -10.25 -1.86 6.21
N ALA A 64 -10.34 -2.11 7.51
CA ALA A 64 -11.10 -1.23 8.42
C ALA A 64 -10.55 0.20 8.47
N ASP A 65 -9.24 0.38 8.40
CA ASP A 65 -8.58 1.69 8.48
C ASP A 65 -8.85 2.53 7.22
N SER A 66 -8.88 1.90 6.04
CA SER A 66 -9.25 2.52 4.76
C SER A 66 -10.70 3.04 4.77
N ILE A 67 -11.60 2.30 5.42
CA ILE A 67 -12.99 2.73 5.63
C ILE A 67 -13.06 3.90 6.60
N GLN A 68 -12.31 3.86 7.70
CA GLN A 68 -12.30 4.95 8.69
C GLN A 68 -11.72 6.25 8.12
N ILE A 69 -10.63 6.19 7.35
CA ILE A 69 -10.09 7.37 6.68
C ILE A 69 -11.13 7.96 5.71
N THR A 70 -11.78 7.11 4.93
CA THR A 70 -12.83 7.53 3.99
C THR A 70 -14.00 8.20 4.72
N LEU A 71 -14.44 7.65 5.85
CA LEU A 71 -15.49 8.24 6.67
C LEU A 71 -15.09 9.65 7.12
N GLY A 72 -13.87 9.81 7.62
CA GLY A 72 -13.33 11.10 8.04
C GLY A 72 -13.26 12.12 6.89
N GLN A 73 -12.88 11.70 5.69
CA GLN A 73 -12.88 12.56 4.49
C GLN A 73 -14.29 13.03 4.13
N ILE A 74 -15.27 12.13 4.12
CA ILE A 74 -16.67 12.48 3.84
C ILE A 74 -17.21 13.44 4.92
N MET A 75 -16.93 13.18 6.21
CA MET A 75 -17.33 14.07 7.30
C MET A 75 -16.74 15.48 7.13
N ARG A 76 -15.46 15.58 6.75
CA ARG A 76 -14.82 16.88 6.46
C ARG A 76 -15.50 17.60 5.31
N MET A 77 -15.82 16.91 4.22
CA MET A 77 -16.51 17.51 3.08
C MET A 77 -17.89 18.05 3.47
N ILE A 78 -18.64 17.33 4.31
CA ILE A 78 -19.94 17.78 4.83
C ILE A 78 -19.77 19.06 5.67
N VAL A 79 -18.81 19.08 6.60
CA VAL A 79 -18.54 20.24 7.46
C VAL A 79 -18.12 21.46 6.62
N CYS A 80 -17.25 21.26 5.63
CA CYS A 80 -16.80 22.31 4.72
C CYS A 80 -17.81 22.67 3.62
N ARG A 81 -19.02 22.08 3.62
CA ARG A 81 -20.07 22.31 2.61
C ARG A 81 -19.62 22.06 1.16
N GLN A 82 -18.68 21.13 0.98
CA GLN A 82 -18.15 20.73 -0.34
C GLN A 82 -19.00 19.65 -1.03
N VAL A 83 -20.00 19.11 -0.35
CA VAL A 83 -20.89 18.08 -0.85
C VAL A 83 -22.32 18.37 -0.42
N ASP A 84 -23.28 18.13 -1.30
CA ASP A 84 -24.70 18.26 -0.97
C ASP A 84 -25.17 17.09 -0.08
N THR A 85 -26.26 17.31 0.65
CA THR A 85 -26.79 16.33 1.61
C THR A 85 -27.16 15.00 0.97
N LYS A 86 -27.65 15.00 -0.28
CA LYS A 86 -28.07 13.77 -0.97
C LYS A 86 -26.85 12.95 -1.36
N SER A 87 -25.83 13.57 -1.94
CA SER A 87 -24.57 12.91 -2.27
C SER A 87 -23.85 12.41 -1.02
N ALA A 88 -23.81 13.21 0.05
CA ALA A 88 -23.28 12.78 1.34
C ALA A 88 -24.00 11.53 1.89
N GLY A 89 -25.33 11.51 1.83
CA GLY A 89 -26.13 10.35 2.22
C GLY A 89 -25.79 9.10 1.43
N LEU A 90 -25.63 9.21 0.10
CA LEU A 90 -25.24 8.09 -0.76
C LEU A 90 -23.83 7.57 -0.47
N LEU A 91 -22.87 8.47 -0.25
CA LEU A 91 -21.49 8.10 0.09
C LEU A 91 -21.43 7.38 1.43
N LEU A 92 -22.09 7.90 2.46
CA LEU A 92 -22.16 7.28 3.78
C LEU A 92 -22.86 5.92 3.72
N TYR A 93 -23.93 5.79 2.93
CA TYR A 93 -24.60 4.50 2.73
C TYR A 93 -23.71 3.47 2.01
N GLY A 94 -23.00 3.87 0.96
CA GLY A 94 -22.02 3.01 0.29
C GLY A 94 -20.91 2.55 1.24
N LEU A 95 -20.44 3.45 2.11
CA LEU A 95 -19.42 3.13 3.10
C LEU A 95 -19.93 2.16 4.20
N GLN A 96 -21.20 2.27 4.59
CA GLN A 96 -21.84 1.29 5.48
C GLN A 96 -21.87 -0.10 4.84
N ILE A 97 -22.19 -0.20 3.55
CA ILE A 97 -22.15 -1.47 2.80
C ILE A 97 -20.72 -2.03 2.81
N ALA A 98 -19.72 -1.19 2.52
CA ALA A 98 -18.32 -1.61 2.56
C ALA A 98 -17.93 -2.15 3.95
N SER A 99 -18.31 -1.45 5.02
CA SER A 99 -18.05 -1.87 6.40
C SER A 99 -18.72 -3.19 6.75
N ALA A 100 -19.96 -3.40 6.31
CA ALA A 100 -20.68 -4.65 6.53
C ALA A 100 -20.03 -5.82 5.77
N ASN A 101 -19.48 -5.55 4.60
CA ASN A 101 -18.81 -6.53 3.75
C ASN A 101 -17.43 -6.93 4.27
N LEU A 102 -16.72 -6.09 5.03
CA LEU A 102 -15.40 -6.43 5.58
C LEU A 102 -15.37 -7.80 6.28
N ARG A 103 -16.45 -8.18 6.99
CA ARG A 103 -16.55 -9.47 7.68
C ARG A 103 -16.77 -10.67 6.74
N ARG A 104 -17.20 -10.41 5.51
CA ARG A 104 -17.57 -11.42 4.49
C ARG A 104 -16.64 -11.41 3.29
N THR A 105 -15.71 -10.46 3.21
CA THR A 105 -14.74 -10.34 2.12
C THR A 105 -13.36 -10.68 2.63
N ARG A 106 -12.61 -11.45 1.85
CA ARG A 106 -11.22 -11.77 2.12
C ARG A 106 -10.33 -11.06 1.11
N PHE A 107 -9.74 -9.94 1.52
CA PHE A 107 -8.81 -9.17 0.69
C PHE A 107 -7.40 -9.80 0.61
N GLU A 108 -7.12 -10.76 1.49
CA GLU A 108 -5.87 -11.52 1.52
C GLU A 108 -6.14 -12.99 1.19
N PRO A 109 -6.37 -13.33 -0.08
CA PRO A 109 -6.52 -14.71 -0.51
C PRO A 109 -5.27 -15.53 -0.17
N TYR A 110 -5.43 -16.85 -0.03
CA TYR A 110 -4.27 -17.71 0.20
C TYR A 110 -3.35 -17.63 -1.01
N HIS A 111 -2.05 -17.45 -0.77
CA HIS A 111 -1.08 -17.09 -1.81
C HIS A 111 -1.10 -18.05 -3.01
N LYS A 112 -1.39 -19.33 -2.78
CA LYS A 112 -1.45 -20.35 -3.83
C LYS A 112 -2.74 -20.33 -4.65
N ASP A 113 -3.77 -19.61 -4.23
CA ASP A 113 -5.03 -19.47 -4.97
C ASP A 113 -4.97 -18.28 -5.94
N VAL A 114 -3.96 -17.41 -5.79
CA VAL A 114 -3.84 -16.18 -6.57
C VAL A 114 -3.09 -16.43 -7.86
N THR A 115 -3.72 -16.12 -9.00
CA THR A 115 -3.05 -16.17 -10.31
C THR A 115 -1.91 -15.18 -10.38
N VAL A 116 -0.72 -15.69 -10.70
CA VAL A 116 0.50 -14.92 -10.99
C VAL A 116 0.66 -14.70 -12.48
N ASP A 117 0.42 -15.72 -13.31
CA ASP A 117 0.54 -15.63 -14.77
C ASP A 117 -0.83 -15.77 -15.43
N LEU A 118 -1.33 -14.67 -16.00
CA LEU A 118 -2.63 -14.62 -16.67
C LEU A 118 -2.65 -15.48 -17.94
N PHE A 119 -1.51 -15.66 -18.62
CA PHE A 119 -1.43 -16.45 -19.83
C PHE A 119 -1.58 -17.95 -19.56
N ARG A 120 -1.24 -18.40 -18.36
CA ARG A 120 -1.39 -19.80 -17.92
C ARG A 120 -2.77 -20.11 -17.34
N VAL A 121 -3.70 -19.15 -17.25
CA VAL A 121 -5.04 -19.41 -16.71
C VAL A 121 -5.82 -20.47 -17.50
N PRO A 122 -5.80 -20.47 -18.86
CA PRO A 122 -6.53 -21.48 -19.64
C PRO A 122 -6.04 -22.92 -19.44
N GLU A 123 -4.80 -23.09 -19.00
CA GLU A 123 -4.16 -24.39 -18.79
C GLU A 123 -4.49 -24.99 -17.40
N ARG A 124 -5.12 -24.21 -16.51
CA ARG A 124 -5.36 -24.62 -15.12
C ARG A 124 -6.68 -25.34 -14.95
N ILE A 125 -6.67 -26.33 -14.06
CA ILE A 125 -7.86 -26.99 -13.58
C ILE A 125 -8.32 -26.31 -12.29
N ILE A 126 -9.64 -26.16 -12.11
CA ILE A 126 -10.22 -25.59 -10.88
C ILE A 126 -9.86 -26.50 -9.71
N GLY A 127 -9.22 -25.94 -8.68
CA GLY A 127 -8.80 -26.64 -7.47
C GLY A 127 -7.29 -26.90 -7.39
N ASP A 128 -6.55 -26.74 -8.49
CA ASP A 128 -5.09 -26.83 -8.49
C ASP A 128 -4.44 -25.55 -7.95
N GLU A 129 -3.19 -25.68 -7.46
CA GLU A 129 -2.40 -24.52 -7.06
C GLU A 129 -2.17 -23.59 -8.27
N ALA A 130 -2.41 -22.29 -8.06
CA ALA A 130 -2.29 -21.28 -9.10
C ALA A 130 -0.82 -21.06 -9.55
N TRP A 131 0.17 -21.49 -8.78
CA TRP A 131 1.57 -21.42 -9.16
C TRP A 131 2.38 -22.25 -8.18
N SER A 132 3.57 -22.66 -8.62
CA SER A 132 4.57 -23.32 -7.79
C SER A 132 5.79 -22.41 -7.63
N PRO A 133 6.57 -22.53 -6.54
CA PRO A 133 7.81 -21.79 -6.38
C PRO A 133 8.81 -21.98 -7.54
N SER A 134 8.73 -23.13 -8.22
CA SER A 134 9.53 -23.43 -9.40
C SER A 134 9.27 -22.49 -10.58
N ASP A 135 8.08 -21.90 -10.67
CA ASP A 135 7.72 -20.95 -11.73
C ASP A 135 8.51 -19.64 -11.66
N PHE A 136 9.22 -19.42 -10.55
CA PHE A 136 10.04 -18.24 -10.29
C PHE A 136 11.55 -18.53 -10.33
N LYS A 137 11.98 -19.73 -10.78
CA LYS A 137 13.41 -20.08 -10.93
C LYS A 137 14.16 -19.15 -11.85
N ASP A 138 13.52 -18.76 -12.96
CA ASP A 138 14.14 -18.01 -14.05
C ASP A 138 13.75 -16.52 -14.01
N ALA A 139 12.99 -16.10 -12.99
CA ALA A 139 12.74 -14.68 -12.75
C ALA A 139 14.06 -14.08 -12.26
N HIS A 140 14.91 -13.66 -13.20
CA HIS A 140 16.09 -12.86 -12.91
C HIS A 140 15.71 -11.81 -11.88
N VAL A 141 16.46 -11.78 -10.77
CA VAL A 141 16.43 -10.75 -9.74
C VAL A 141 16.92 -9.44 -10.38
N GLY A 142 16.13 -8.90 -11.31
CA GLY A 142 16.33 -7.64 -11.98
C GLY A 142 15.84 -6.56 -11.04
N ASN A 143 16.79 -5.90 -10.38
CA ASN A 143 16.60 -4.65 -9.65
C ASN A 143 15.70 -4.74 -8.40
N VAL A 144 16.12 -5.53 -7.41
CA VAL A 144 15.87 -5.10 -6.03
C VAL A 144 16.69 -3.83 -5.86
N GLY A 145 16.01 -2.68 -5.88
CA GLY A 145 16.62 -1.38 -5.63
C GLY A 145 17.59 -1.51 -4.48
N ARG A 146 18.86 -1.22 -4.78
CA ARG A 146 19.95 -1.07 -3.82
C ARG A 146 19.37 -0.37 -2.59
N ALA A 147 19.35 -1.05 -1.44
CA ALA A 147 19.17 -0.36 -0.16
C ALA A 147 20.13 0.85 -0.19
N PRO A 148 19.69 2.08 0.08
CA PRO A 148 20.62 3.19 0.14
C PRO A 148 21.69 2.79 1.14
N THR A 149 22.92 2.60 0.64
CA THR A 149 24.12 2.49 1.46
C THR A 149 24.05 3.66 2.43
N PRO A 150 24.08 3.44 3.75
CA PRO A 150 24.08 4.54 4.69
C PRO A 150 25.25 5.44 4.31
N ALA A 151 24.93 6.68 3.94
CA ALA A 151 25.93 7.69 3.67
C ALA A 151 26.82 7.79 4.90
N ASN A 152 28.14 7.82 4.67
CA ASN A 152 29.18 8.05 5.66
C ASN A 152 28.68 8.98 6.78
N GLN A 153 28.44 8.42 7.97
CA GLN A 153 28.42 9.23 9.18
C GLN A 153 29.88 9.62 9.45
N PRO A 154 30.23 10.90 9.54
CA PRO A 154 31.55 11.27 10.04
C PRO A 154 31.66 10.80 11.50
N SER A 155 32.73 10.08 11.81
CA SER A 155 33.05 9.61 13.17
C SER A 155 33.02 10.76 14.18
N PRO A 156 32.56 10.52 15.42
CA PRO A 156 32.69 11.52 16.48
C PRO A 156 34.17 11.70 16.81
N ALA A 157 34.63 12.96 16.75
CA ALA A 157 35.97 13.36 17.16
C ALA A 157 36.20 13.02 18.64
N ALA A 158 37.39 12.51 18.93
CA ALA A 158 37.88 12.28 20.29
C ALA A 158 37.94 13.59 21.10
N PRO A 159 37.75 13.55 22.43
CA PRO A 159 37.82 14.75 23.25
C PRO A 159 39.28 15.17 23.46
N SER A 160 39.63 16.39 23.04
CA SER A 160 40.88 17.05 23.41
C SER A 160 40.70 17.76 24.74
N ALA A 161 41.63 17.49 25.66
CA ALA A 161 41.78 18.18 26.94
C ALA A 161 42.42 19.58 26.80
N ALA A 162 42.33 20.35 27.90
CA ALA A 162 42.99 21.63 28.23
C ALA A 162 42.36 22.91 27.62
N LYS A 163 42.19 24.05 28.32
CA LYS A 163 42.65 24.54 29.64
C LYS A 163 41.81 25.77 30.07
N GLU A 164 41.96 26.14 31.34
CA GLU A 164 41.29 27.19 32.12
C GLU A 164 41.29 28.62 31.54
N SER A 165 40.28 29.42 31.89
CA SER A 165 40.47 30.73 32.52
C SER A 165 39.18 31.29 33.13
N CYS A 166 39.32 31.73 34.37
CA CYS A 166 38.38 32.40 35.27
C CYS A 166 37.96 33.79 34.79
N VAL A 167 36.71 34.22 35.04
CA VAL A 167 36.41 35.52 35.67
C VAL A 167 35.10 35.42 36.48
N VAL A 168 35.20 35.76 37.76
CA VAL A 168 34.13 35.96 38.75
C VAL A 168 33.54 37.36 38.60
N ALA A 169 32.21 37.52 38.68
CA ALA A 169 31.55 38.55 39.50
C ALA A 169 30.01 38.49 39.33
N THR A 170 29.34 38.04 40.38
CA THR A 170 27.95 38.43 40.67
C THR A 170 27.93 38.89 42.12
N LEU A 171 27.29 40.02 42.40
CA LEU A 171 26.45 40.35 43.55
C LEU A 171 26.22 41.88 43.61
N PRO A 172 25.15 42.38 44.26
CA PRO A 172 23.87 41.74 44.62
C PRO A 172 22.72 42.09 43.65
#